data_AF-A0A9D7SQ30-F1
#
_entry.id   AF-A0A9D7SQ30-F1
#
_cell.length_a   1.000
_cell.length_b   1.000
_cell.length_c   1.000
_cell.angle_alpha   90.00
_cell.angle_beta   90.00
_cell.angle_gamma   90.00
#
_symmetry.space_group_name_H-M   'P 1'
#
loop_
_entity.id
_entity.type
_entity.pdbx_description
1 polymer ?
#
loop_
_entity_poly.entity_id
_entity_poly.type
_entity_poly.pdbx_seq_one_letter_code
_entity_poly.pdbx_strand_id
1 'polypeptide(L)'
;MDVKTRFMVDNPIHRHHIGSTTQGLKANDDGSLTIYVSAKEPKDPVHRANWLPSLPGIGIQLVMRIYQPTEAALAGAYKPPAVLRVE
;
A
#
# COMPACT_ATOMS: atom_id res chain seq x y z
N MET A 1 -4.21 7.87 3.36
CA MET A 1 -4.98 9.11 3.61
C MET A 1 -4.37 9.83 4.78
N ASP A 2 -4.36 11.15 4.78
CA ASP A 2 -3.96 11.95 5.96
C ASP A 2 -4.99 11.75 7.08
N VAL A 3 -4.53 11.44 8.29
CA VAL A 3 -5.40 11.23 9.45
C VAL A 3 -6.13 12.49 9.88
N LYS A 4 -5.59 13.68 9.59
CA LYS A 4 -6.19 14.97 9.95
C LYS A 4 -7.30 15.35 8.98
N THR A 5 -6.99 15.35 7.69
CA THR A 5 -7.90 15.86 6.65
C THR A 5 -8.79 14.78 6.04
N ARG A 6 -8.46 13.49 6.23
CA ARG A 6 -9.11 12.33 5.59
C ARG A 6 -9.02 12.30 4.07
N PHE A 7 -8.25 13.19 3.45
CA PHE A 7 -8.02 13.20 2.01
C PHE A 7 -6.83 12.32 1.60
N MET A 8 -6.76 12.05 0.29
CA MET A 8 -5.59 11.44 -0.33
C MET A 8 -4.40 12.38 -0.23
N VAL A 9 -3.21 11.78 -0.11
CA VAL A 9 -1.96 12.52 -0.01
C VAL A 9 -1.48 12.85 -1.41
N ASP A 10 -1.37 14.15 -1.72
CA ASP A 10 -0.80 14.59 -2.98
C ASP A 10 0.67 14.16 -3.10
N ASN A 11 1.09 13.75 -4.31
CA ASN A 11 2.43 13.25 -4.56
C ASN A 11 2.82 13.36 -6.04
N PRO A 12 4.13 13.42 -6.36
CA PRO A 12 4.62 13.71 -7.72
C PRO A 12 4.21 12.71 -8.81
N ILE A 13 3.81 11.48 -8.43
CA ILE A 13 3.40 10.43 -9.38
C ILE A 13 1.89 10.21 -9.39
N HIS A 14 1.11 11.05 -8.69
CA HIS A 14 -0.34 10.97 -8.54
C HIS A 14 -0.86 9.57 -8.17
N ARG A 15 -0.09 8.83 -7.35
CA ARG A 15 -0.42 7.48 -6.90
C ARG A 15 -1.04 7.53 -5.52
N HIS A 16 -2.33 7.23 -5.41
CA HIS A 16 -3.06 7.23 -4.14
C HIS A 16 -3.61 5.87 -3.73
N HIS A 17 -3.43 4.86 -4.58
CA HIS A 17 -3.76 3.47 -4.32
C HIS A 17 -2.71 2.56 -4.97
N ILE A 18 -2.62 1.33 -4.50
CA ILE A 18 -1.77 0.29 -5.06
C ILE A 18 -2.45 -1.06 -4.80
N GLY A 19 -2.49 -1.94 -5.80
CA GLY A 19 -3.17 -3.23 -5.70
C GLY A 19 -3.23 -3.98 -7.03
N SER A 20 -4.15 -4.94 -7.14
CA SER A 20 -4.25 -5.86 -8.28
C SER A 20 -4.45 -5.22 -9.65
N THR A 21 -4.93 -3.98 -9.71
CA THR A 21 -5.11 -3.21 -10.96
C THR A 21 -3.90 -2.33 -11.33
N THR A 22 -2.94 -2.19 -10.42
CA THR A 22 -1.73 -1.38 -10.66
C THR A 22 -0.79 -2.10 -11.61
N GLN A 23 -0.44 -1.45 -12.71
CA GLN A 23 0.47 -2.01 -13.72
C GLN A 23 1.93 -1.98 -13.23
N GLY A 24 2.70 -3.00 -13.60
CA GLY A 24 4.15 -3.04 -13.37
C GLY A 24 4.60 -3.47 -11.97
N LEU A 25 3.69 -3.93 -11.11
CA LEU A 25 4.05 -4.49 -9.80
C LEU A 25 4.96 -5.71 -9.92
N LYS A 26 5.80 -5.90 -8.92
CA LYS A 26 6.75 -7.01 -8.81
C LYS A 26 6.36 -7.89 -7.63
N ALA A 27 5.86 -9.09 -7.92
CA ALA A 27 5.59 -10.11 -6.91
C ALA A 27 6.91 -10.74 -6.42
N ASN A 28 6.88 -11.25 -5.19
CA ASN A 28 7.92 -12.10 -4.63
C ASN A 28 7.85 -13.51 -5.26
N ASP A 29 8.89 -14.32 -5.06
CA ASP A 29 8.96 -15.69 -5.62
C ASP A 29 7.83 -16.61 -5.13
N ASP A 30 7.29 -16.35 -3.93
CA ASP A 30 6.13 -17.05 -3.36
C ASP A 30 4.77 -16.53 -3.86
N GLY A 31 4.78 -15.57 -4.79
CA GLY A 31 3.60 -14.91 -5.34
C GLY A 31 3.00 -13.82 -4.46
N SER A 32 3.56 -13.56 -3.27
CA SER A 32 3.12 -12.46 -2.42
C SER A 32 3.54 -11.10 -2.97
N LEU A 33 2.93 -10.02 -2.46
CA LEU A 33 3.26 -8.64 -2.83
C LEU A 33 3.69 -7.85 -1.60
N THR A 34 4.89 -7.30 -1.64
CA THR A 34 5.38 -6.33 -0.64
C THR A 34 5.10 -4.91 -1.11
N ILE A 35 4.32 -4.15 -0.35
CA ILE A 35 4.04 -2.73 -0.62
C ILE A 35 4.91 -1.86 0.29
N TYR A 36 5.64 -0.92 -0.29
CA TYR A 36 6.46 0.05 0.44
C TYR A 36 5.71 1.36 0.60
N VAL A 37 5.63 1.88 1.82
CA VAL A 37 5.02 3.18 2.10
C VAL A 37 6.08 4.11 2.66
N SER A 38 6.40 5.17 1.92
CA SER A 38 7.45 6.12 2.31
C SER A 38 7.25 7.48 1.66
N ALA A 39 7.75 8.53 2.31
CA ALA A 39 7.73 9.89 1.75
C ALA A 39 8.77 10.08 0.63
N LYS A 40 9.91 9.40 0.75
CA LYS A 40 10.97 9.41 -0.25
C LYS A 40 10.78 8.24 -1.21
N GLU A 41 11.00 8.50 -2.50
CA GLU A 41 11.03 7.47 -3.53
C GLU A 41 12.14 6.45 -3.24
N PRO A 42 11.83 5.14 -3.25
CA PRO A 42 12.85 4.11 -3.10
C PRO A 42 13.86 4.10 -4.26
N LYS A 43 15.14 3.86 -3.93
CA LYS A 43 16.21 3.70 -4.92
C LYS A 43 16.13 2.36 -5.63
N ASP A 44 15.79 1.30 -4.89
CA ASP A 44 15.63 -0.04 -5.44
C ASP A 44 14.45 -0.07 -6.45
N PRO A 45 14.66 -0.59 -7.68
CA PRO A 45 13.62 -0.60 -8.71
C PRO A 45 12.38 -1.42 -8.35
N VAL A 46 12.54 -2.53 -7.63
CA VAL A 46 11.42 -3.39 -7.19
C VAL A 46 10.61 -2.66 -6.12
N HIS A 47 11.29 -2.03 -5.16
CA HIS A 47 10.64 -1.26 -4.11
C HIS A 47 9.87 -0.07 -4.70
N ARG A 48 10.47 0.61 -5.68
CA ARG A 48 9.85 1.72 -6.40
C ARG A 48 8.62 1.29 -7.20
N ALA A 49 8.68 0.13 -7.86
CA ALA A 49 7.52 -0.42 -8.57
C ALA A 49 6.33 -0.62 -7.61
N ASN A 50 6.62 -1.14 -6.41
CA ASN A 50 5.63 -1.44 -5.38
C ASN A 50 5.43 -0.31 -4.33
N TRP A 51 5.83 0.92 -4.66
CA TRP A 51 5.80 2.05 -3.73
C TRP A 51 4.45 2.77 -3.73
N LEU A 52 3.95 3.10 -2.54
CA LEU A 52 2.85 4.01 -2.29
C LEU A 52 3.40 5.27 -1.58
N PRO A 53 3.38 6.44 -2.24
CA PRO A 53 3.86 7.68 -1.65
C PRO A 53 3.09 8.11 -0.40
N SER A 54 3.82 8.64 0.58
CA SER A 54 3.28 9.37 1.74
C SER A 54 3.92 10.76 1.85
N LEU A 55 3.61 11.52 2.89
CA LEU A 55 4.26 12.79 3.18
C LEU A 55 5.02 12.74 4.52
N PRO A 56 6.14 13.46 4.64
CA PRO A 56 6.89 13.51 5.88
C PRO A 56 6.09 14.24 6.98
N GLY A 57 6.21 13.77 8.22
CA GLY A 57 5.65 14.46 9.39
C GLY A 57 4.13 14.36 9.56
N ILE A 58 3.43 13.57 8.74
CA ILE A 58 1.99 13.34 8.89
C ILE A 58 1.68 11.90 9.31
N GLY A 59 0.63 11.72 10.09
CA GLY A 59 0.03 10.42 10.32
C GLY A 59 -0.73 9.96 9.07
N ILE A 60 -0.59 8.69 8.71
CA ILE A 60 -1.31 8.11 7.58
C ILE A 60 -2.24 7.00 8.04
N GLN A 61 -3.42 6.96 7.44
CA GLN A 61 -4.34 5.82 7.51
C GLN A 61 -4.26 5.04 6.19
N LEU A 62 -4.01 3.74 6.29
CA LEU A 62 -4.12 2.79 5.18
C LEU A 62 -5.48 2.10 5.27
N VAL A 63 -6.13 1.92 4.11
CA VAL A 63 -7.42 1.23 3.99
C VAL A 63 -7.29 0.19 2.89
N MET A 64 -7.45 -1.07 3.29
CA MET A 64 -7.52 -2.19 2.35
C MET A 64 -8.95 -2.35 1.85
N ARG A 65 -9.11 -2.58 0.54
CA ARG A 65 -10.40 -2.92 -0.08
C ARG A 65 -10.29 -4.28 -0.72
N ILE A 66 -11.27 -5.14 -0.44
CA ILE A 66 -11.42 -6.45 -1.08
C ILE A 66 -12.68 -6.36 -1.93
N TYR A 67 -12.53 -6.55 -3.23
CA TYR A 67 -13.65 -6.58 -4.17
C TYR A 67 -14.06 -8.03 -4.38
N GLN A 68 -15.36 -8.32 -4.22
CA GLN A 68 -15.88 -9.69 -4.22
C GLN A 68 -15.15 -10.59 -3.19
N PRO A 69 -15.22 -10.24 -1.89
CA PRO A 69 -14.57 -11.02 -0.84
C PRO A 69 -15.11 -12.45 -0.80
N THR A 70 -14.23 -13.40 -0.53
CA THR A 70 -14.61 -14.78 -0.21
C THR A 70 -15.27 -14.84 1.18
N GLU A 71 -15.93 -15.96 1.48
CA GLU A 71 -16.56 -16.18 2.79
C GLU A 71 -15.55 -16.03 3.95
N ALA A 72 -14.31 -16.49 3.77
CA ALA A 72 -13.26 -16.34 4.78
C ALA A 72 -12.96 -14.86 5.10
N ALA A 73 -13.05 -13.96 4.12
CA ALA A 73 -12.88 -12.53 4.35
C ALA A 73 -14.13 -11.90 4.99
N LEU A 74 -15.33 -12.31 4.57
CA LEU A 74 -16.60 -11.85 5.15
C LEU A 74 -16.76 -12.27 6.62
N ALA A 75 -16.42 -13.51 6.94
CA ALA A 75 -16.44 -14.07 8.29
C ALA A 75 -15.25 -13.57 9.16
N GLY A 76 -14.35 -12.77 8.61
CA GLY A 76 -13.18 -12.22 9.33
C GLY A 76 -12.11 -13.24 9.68
N ALA A 77 -12.13 -14.43 9.07
CA ALA A 77 -11.10 -15.46 9.19
C ALA A 77 -9.81 -15.04 8.46
N TYR A 78 -9.93 -14.36 7.32
CA TYR A 78 -8.79 -13.70 6.67
C TYR A 78 -8.33 -12.50 7.51
N LYS A 79 -7.04 -12.46 7.84
CA LYS A 79 -6.40 -11.31 8.50
C LYS A 79 -5.47 -10.62 7.50
N PRO A 80 -5.63 -9.32 7.26
CA PRO A 80 -4.70 -8.59 6.40
C PRO A 80 -3.29 -8.59 7.02
N PRO A 81 -2.23 -8.58 6.21
CA PRO A 81 -0.85 -8.47 6.71
C PRO A 81 -0.65 -7.23 7.58
N ALA A 82 0.17 -7.36 8.62
CA ALA A 82 0.54 -6.25 9.47
C ALA A 82 1.42 -5.25 8.72
N VAL A 83 1.30 -3.96 9.07
CA VAL A 83 2.24 -2.93 8.62
C VAL A 83 3.48 -3.01 9.49
N LEU A 84 4.63 -3.27 8.87
CA LEU A 84 5.92 -3.34 9.55
C LEU A 84 6.71 -2.06 9.28
N ARG A 85 7.34 -1.53 10.34
CA ARG A 85 8.32 -0.45 10.18
C ARG A 85 9.60 -1.06 9.59
N VAL A 86 10.07 -0.46 8.50
CA VAL A 86 11.39 -0.77 7.93
C VAL A 86 12.41 0.12 8.63
N GLU A 87 13.52 -0.48 9.08
CA GLU A 87 14.64 0.24 9.70
C GLU A 87 15.50 0.99 8.68
#